data_AF-A0AA97G4N0-F1
#
_entry.id   AF-A0AA97G4N0-F1
#
_cell.length_a   1.000
_cell.length_b   1.000
_cell.length_c   1.000
_cell.angle_alpha   90.00
_cell.angle_beta   90.00
_cell.angle_gamma   90.00
#
_symmetry.space_group_name_H-M   'P 1'
#
loop_
_entity.id
_entity.type
_entity.pdbx_description
1 polymer ?
#
loop_
_entity_poly.entity_id
_entity_poly.type
_entity_poly.pdbx_seq_one_letter_code
_entity_poly.pdbx_strand_id
1 'polypeptide(L)'
;MTSNKLTSEMAQGFTLIEILVAVLVLSIGLLGMASLQLLGSQSSQGAASRTQAALLAYDLAERMRNNRDAALNGSYGNGQLAAPNDPACIFQGGGCNPDQLAAHDIREWLDHIVDVNNVGLDGNNWQPSIAGATASLAQNNNQFTLTISWQETDSGSQQLLQRSYEMGFEI
;
A
#
# COMPACT_ATOMS: atom_id res chain seq x y z
N MET A 1 82.87 4.58 -8.54
CA MET A 1 82.26 3.37 -9.14
C MET A 1 81.08 2.96 -8.26
N THR A 2 79.87 3.40 -8.59
CA THR A 2 78.63 3.13 -7.86
C THR A 2 77.90 1.97 -8.52
N SER A 3 77.81 0.83 -7.84
CA SER A 3 77.11 -0.36 -8.33
C SER A 3 75.62 -0.25 -7.99
N ASN A 4 74.77 -0.09 -9.01
CA ASN A 4 73.32 -0.14 -8.88
C ASN A 4 72.87 -1.62 -8.88
N LYS A 5 72.37 -2.11 -7.75
CA LYS A 5 71.66 -3.40 -7.68
C LYS A 5 70.22 -3.18 -8.12
N LEU A 6 69.89 -3.62 -9.34
CA LEU A 6 68.51 -3.76 -9.80
C LEU A 6 67.95 -5.05 -9.19
N THR A 7 67.17 -4.93 -8.11
CA THR A 7 66.38 -6.04 -7.58
C THR A 7 65.23 -6.31 -8.54
N SER A 8 65.28 -7.45 -9.25
CA SER A 8 64.15 -7.95 -10.02
C SER A 8 63.08 -8.43 -9.03
N GLU A 9 62.01 -7.67 -8.85
CA GLU A 9 60.80 -8.20 -8.22
C GLU A 9 60.21 -9.24 -9.18
N MET A 10 60.16 -10.50 -8.75
CA MET A 10 59.48 -11.55 -9.52
C MET A 10 57.98 -11.29 -9.47
N ALA A 11 57.41 -10.79 -10.56
CA ALA A 11 55.97 -10.73 -10.73
C ALA A 11 55.41 -12.16 -10.72
N GLN A 12 54.76 -12.55 -9.63
CA GLN A 12 53.97 -13.79 -9.59
C GLN A 12 52.76 -13.59 -10.51
N GLY A 13 52.76 -14.28 -11.65
CA GLY A 13 51.63 -14.28 -12.57
C GLY A 13 50.43 -15.00 -11.96
N PHE A 14 49.23 -14.41 -12.11
CA PHE A 14 47.97 -15.05 -11.74
C PHE A 14 47.80 -16.38 -12.47
N THR A 15 47.43 -17.41 -11.73
CA THR A 15 47.13 -18.73 -12.33
C THR A 15 45.70 -18.73 -12.89
N LEU A 16 45.45 -19.47 -13.98
CA LEU A 16 44.10 -19.56 -14.58
C LEU A 16 43.05 -20.10 -13.58
N ILE A 17 43.48 -20.96 -12.66
CA ILE A 17 42.63 -21.50 -11.59
C ILE A 17 42.23 -20.42 -10.57
N GLU A 18 43.08 -19.43 -10.30
CA GLU A 18 42.79 -18.34 -9.36
C GLU A 18 41.67 -17.43 -9.87
N ILE A 19 41.67 -17.14 -11.16
CA ILE A 19 40.62 -16.35 -11.81
C ILE A 19 39.30 -17.13 -11.85
N LEU A 20 39.34 -18.44 -12.11
CA LEU A 20 38.16 -19.31 -12.07
C LEU A 20 37.52 -19.34 -10.66
N VAL A 21 38.34 -19.45 -9.62
CA VAL A 21 37.87 -19.41 -8.23
C VAL A 21 37.32 -18.02 -7.88
N ALA A 22 38.00 -16.95 -8.29
CA ALA A 22 37.53 -15.58 -8.06
C ALA A 22 36.17 -15.30 -8.71
N VAL A 23 35.98 -15.72 -9.98
CA VAL A 23 34.70 -15.59 -10.68
C VAL A 23 33.63 -16.46 -10.03
N LEU A 24 33.95 -17.68 -9.61
CA LEU A 24 33.00 -18.56 -8.91
C LEU A 24 32.50 -17.92 -7.60
N VAL A 25 33.40 -17.43 -6.76
CA VAL A 25 33.07 -16.77 -5.49
C VAL A 25 32.24 -15.51 -5.75
N LEU A 26 32.63 -14.70 -6.75
CA LEU A 26 31.90 -13.51 -7.14
C LEU A 26 30.49 -13.84 -7.66
N SER A 27 30.33 -14.86 -8.48
CA SER A 27 29.02 -15.32 -8.97
C SER A 27 28.10 -15.73 -7.83
N ILE A 28 28.60 -16.49 -6.84
CA ILE A 28 27.82 -16.87 -5.65
C ILE A 28 27.41 -15.63 -4.85
N GLY A 29 28.33 -14.68 -4.66
CA GLY A 29 28.05 -13.41 -3.97
C GLY A 29 26.97 -12.57 -4.66
N LEU A 30 27.02 -12.47 -5.99
CA LEU A 30 26.01 -11.75 -6.79
C LEU A 30 24.62 -12.38 -6.69
N LEU A 31 24.52 -13.72 -6.72
CA LEU A 31 23.24 -14.43 -6.54
C LEU A 31 22.65 -14.20 -5.14
N GLY A 32 23.49 -14.15 -4.11
CA GLY A 32 23.08 -13.80 -2.75
C GLY A 32 22.50 -12.38 -2.66
N MET A 33 23.18 -11.39 -3.26
CA MET A 33 22.71 -10.00 -3.27
C MET A 33 21.41 -9.82 -4.05
N ALA A 34 21.28 -10.47 -5.21
CA ALA A 34 20.04 -10.42 -6.00
C ALA A 34 18.84 -10.95 -5.21
N SER A 35 19.03 -12.02 -4.43
CA SER A 35 18.00 -12.58 -3.56
C SER A 35 17.58 -11.60 -2.46
N LEU A 36 18.54 -10.94 -1.81
CA LEU A 36 18.25 -9.92 -0.79
C LEU A 36 17.52 -8.70 -1.38
N GLN A 37 17.88 -8.27 -2.59
CA GLN A 37 17.20 -7.17 -3.28
C GLN A 37 15.71 -7.49 -3.52
N LEU A 38 15.41 -8.71 -3.97
CA LEU A 38 14.03 -9.16 -4.18
C LEU A 38 13.23 -9.21 -2.87
N LEU A 39 13.84 -9.69 -1.78
CA LEU A 39 13.21 -9.71 -0.46
C LEU A 39 12.94 -8.29 0.05
N GLY A 40 13.90 -7.37 -0.13
CA GLY A 40 13.75 -5.96 0.24
C GLY A 40 12.61 -5.27 -0.53
N SER A 41 12.49 -5.55 -1.84
CA SER A 41 11.41 -5.00 -2.67
C SER A 41 10.03 -5.48 -2.21
N GLN A 42 9.87 -6.78 -1.95
CA GLN A 42 8.61 -7.33 -1.43
C GLN A 42 8.23 -6.76 -0.06
N SER A 43 9.20 -6.67 0.85
CA SER A 43 8.97 -6.08 2.18
C SER A 43 8.55 -4.61 2.08
N SER A 44 9.15 -3.86 1.15
CA SER A 44 8.81 -2.45 0.91
C SER A 44 7.39 -2.31 0.35
N GLN A 45 6.99 -3.18 -0.58
CA GLN A 45 5.64 -3.17 -1.14
C GLN A 45 4.57 -3.45 -0.08
N GLY A 46 4.76 -4.47 0.77
CA GLY A 46 3.82 -4.77 1.85
C GLY A 46 3.75 -3.65 2.91
N ALA A 47 4.87 -2.96 3.18
CA ALA A 47 4.87 -1.78 4.04
C ALA A 47 4.08 -0.62 3.41
N ALA A 48 4.24 -0.38 2.10
CA ALA A 48 3.50 0.65 1.39
C ALA A 48 1.98 0.43 1.44
N SER A 49 1.51 -0.80 1.21
CA SER A 49 0.08 -1.13 1.31
C SER A 49 -0.49 -0.87 2.71
N ARG A 50 0.25 -1.23 3.77
CA ARG A 50 -0.16 -0.92 5.15
C ARG A 50 -0.22 0.58 5.44
N THR A 51 0.78 1.33 4.97
CA THR A 51 0.80 2.79 5.12
C THR A 51 -0.39 3.42 4.39
N GLN A 52 -0.68 2.98 3.17
CA GLN A 52 -1.82 3.46 2.39
C GLN A 52 -3.15 3.14 3.10
N ALA A 53 -3.30 1.94 3.66
CA ALA A 53 -4.49 1.56 4.40
C ALA A 53 -4.68 2.43 5.65
N ALA A 54 -3.59 2.73 6.37
CA ALA A 54 -3.63 3.62 7.51
C ALA A 54 -4.06 5.04 7.13
N LEU A 55 -3.50 5.59 6.05
CA LEU A 55 -3.87 6.93 5.56
C LEU A 55 -5.35 7.00 5.16
N LEU A 56 -5.83 6.00 4.40
CA LEU A 56 -7.24 5.91 4.03
C LEU A 56 -8.14 5.79 5.26
N ALA A 57 -7.71 5.02 6.27
CA ALA A 57 -8.50 4.87 7.48
C ALA A 57 -8.64 6.19 8.26
N TYR A 58 -7.53 6.93 8.41
CA TYR A 58 -7.56 8.25 9.03
C TYR A 58 -8.40 9.26 8.24
N ASP A 59 -8.34 9.22 6.91
CA ASP A 59 -9.17 10.09 6.06
C ASP A 59 -10.67 9.90 6.32
N LEU A 60 -11.16 8.66 6.30
CA LEU A 60 -12.57 8.39 6.55
C LEU A 60 -12.98 8.75 7.99
N ALA A 61 -12.13 8.45 8.98
CA ALA A 61 -12.42 8.81 10.36
C ALA A 61 -12.55 10.33 10.55
N GLU A 62 -11.73 11.12 9.85
CA GLU A 62 -11.81 12.58 9.92
C GLU A 62 -13.04 13.12 9.20
N ARG A 63 -13.41 12.57 8.04
CA ARG A 63 -14.68 12.89 7.36
C ARG A 63 -15.89 12.63 8.27
N MET A 64 -15.91 11.47 8.93
CA MET A 64 -16.97 11.12 9.88
C MET A 64 -17.01 12.04 11.10
N ARG A 65 -15.86 12.48 11.62
CA ARG A 65 -15.80 13.47 12.71
C ARG A 65 -16.34 14.83 12.29
N ASN A 66 -16.04 15.26 11.06
CA ASN A 66 -16.57 16.50 10.51
C ASN A 66 -18.08 16.46 10.29
N ASN A 67 -18.64 15.26 10.09
CA ASN A 67 -20.07 15.02 9.92
C ASN A 67 -20.64 14.10 11.03
N ARG A 68 -20.32 14.46 12.28
CA ARG A 68 -20.57 13.68 13.48
C ARG A 68 -22.00 13.17 13.63
N ASP A 69 -23.00 14.04 13.42
CA ASP A 69 -24.39 13.68 13.64
C ASP A 69 -24.85 12.60 12.65
N ALA A 70 -24.45 12.69 11.37
CA ALA A 70 -24.73 11.66 10.37
C ALA A 70 -23.98 10.36 10.66
N ALA A 71 -22.73 10.45 11.14
CA ALA A 71 -21.95 9.28 11.56
C ALA A 71 -22.65 8.51 12.70
N LEU A 72 -23.08 9.20 13.75
CA LEU A 72 -23.78 8.57 14.88
C LEU A 72 -25.14 8.00 14.48
N ASN A 73 -25.84 8.63 13.53
CA ASN A 73 -27.09 8.13 12.97
C ASN A 73 -26.92 6.94 12.00
N GLY A 74 -25.68 6.52 11.71
CA GLY A 74 -25.37 5.36 10.87
C GLY A 74 -25.36 5.66 9.37
N SER A 75 -25.35 6.93 8.96
CA SER A 75 -25.38 7.34 7.55
C SER A 75 -24.08 6.98 6.79
N TYR A 76 -23.01 6.63 7.52
CA TYR A 76 -21.77 6.09 6.94
C TYR A 76 -21.79 4.56 6.72
N GLY A 77 -22.91 3.89 7.03
CA GLY A 77 -23.08 2.45 6.83
C GLY A 77 -22.54 1.58 7.98
N ASN A 78 -22.88 0.30 7.94
CA ASN A 78 -22.44 -0.72 8.91
C ASN A 78 -22.29 -2.06 8.20
N GLY A 79 -21.10 -2.64 8.23
CA GLY A 79 -20.69 -3.80 7.43
C GLY A 79 -19.78 -3.41 6.26
N GLN A 80 -19.80 -4.22 5.20
CA GLN A 80 -19.01 -3.97 4.00
C GLN A 80 -19.47 -2.67 3.34
N LEU A 81 -18.53 -1.76 3.11
CA LEU A 81 -18.79 -0.49 2.45
C LEU A 81 -18.88 -0.71 0.94
N ALA A 82 -19.88 -0.09 0.33
CA ALA A 82 -20.09 -0.04 -1.11
C ALA A 82 -20.47 1.38 -1.49
N ALA A 83 -20.06 1.83 -2.68
CA ALA A 83 -20.30 3.19 -3.12
C ALA A 83 -21.80 3.46 -3.22
N PRO A 84 -22.36 4.40 -2.43
CA PRO A 84 -23.74 4.85 -2.59
C PRO A 84 -23.98 5.45 -3.96
N ASN A 85 -25.24 5.67 -4.37
CA ASN A 85 -25.53 6.47 -5.56
C ASN A 85 -25.09 7.93 -5.35
N ASP A 86 -24.72 8.63 -6.42
CA ASP A 86 -24.36 10.06 -6.35
C ASP A 86 -25.54 10.89 -5.81
N PRO A 87 -25.42 11.54 -4.64
CA PRO A 87 -26.47 12.42 -4.13
C PRO A 87 -26.59 13.72 -4.94
N ALA A 88 -25.65 14.01 -5.86
CA ALA A 88 -25.57 15.18 -6.71
C ALA A 88 -25.66 16.51 -5.94
N CYS A 89 -25.37 16.52 -4.65
CA CYS A 89 -25.71 17.63 -3.76
C CYS A 89 -24.67 18.77 -3.75
N ILE A 90 -23.42 18.51 -4.14
CA ILE A 90 -22.35 19.52 -4.15
C ILE A 90 -22.58 20.62 -5.21
N PHE A 91 -23.18 20.26 -6.35
CA PHE A 91 -23.41 21.19 -7.46
C PHE A 91 -24.83 21.78 -7.48
N GLN A 92 -25.70 21.33 -6.57
CA GLN A 92 -27.04 21.89 -6.40
C GLN A 92 -26.90 23.08 -5.45
N GLY A 93 -27.39 24.26 -5.84
CA GLY A 93 -27.18 25.52 -5.09
C GLY A 93 -27.69 25.56 -3.63
N GLY A 94 -28.25 24.47 -3.12
CA GLY A 94 -28.63 24.28 -1.71
C GLY A 94 -27.62 23.49 -0.86
N GLY A 95 -26.54 22.97 -1.44
CA GLY A 95 -25.54 22.16 -0.72
C GLY A 95 -26.05 20.78 -0.29
N CYS A 96 -25.20 20.05 0.44
CA CYS A 96 -25.52 18.72 0.98
C CYS A 96 -26.08 18.82 2.40
N ASN A 97 -27.17 18.10 2.67
CA ASN A 97 -27.54 17.79 4.05
C ASN A 97 -26.57 16.75 4.65
N PRO A 98 -26.57 16.54 5.99
CA PRO A 98 -25.61 15.63 6.64
C PRO A 98 -25.61 14.20 6.08
N ASP A 99 -26.77 13.62 5.74
CA ASP A 99 -26.84 12.26 5.19
C ASP A 99 -26.34 12.19 3.74
N GLN A 100 -26.65 13.20 2.94
CA GLN A 100 -26.13 13.34 1.58
C GLN A 100 -24.62 13.55 1.57
N LEU A 101 -24.11 14.33 2.53
CA LEU A 101 -22.67 14.54 2.69
C LEU A 101 -21.97 13.24 3.06
N ALA A 102 -22.53 12.43 3.97
CA ALA A 102 -21.99 11.11 4.31
C ALA A 102 -21.96 10.17 3.09
N ALA A 103 -23.03 10.15 2.28
CA ALA A 103 -23.07 9.36 1.06
C ALA A 103 -22.02 9.82 0.04
N HIS A 104 -21.81 11.13 -0.09
CA HIS A 104 -20.79 11.71 -0.94
C HIS A 104 -19.37 11.37 -0.45
N ASP A 105 -19.10 11.54 0.85
CA ASP A 105 -17.81 11.20 1.46
C ASP A 105 -17.42 9.75 1.22
N ILE A 106 -18.36 8.81 1.41
CA ILE A 106 -18.10 7.39 1.16
C ILE A 106 -17.81 7.12 -0.30
N ARG A 107 -18.50 7.79 -1.23
CA ARG A 107 -18.23 7.63 -2.67
C ARG A 107 -16.83 8.10 -3.01
N GLU A 108 -16.45 9.31 -2.58
CA GLU A 108 -15.11 9.84 -2.83
C GLU A 108 -14.03 8.97 -2.20
N TRP A 109 -14.25 8.56 -0.95
CA TRP A 109 -13.30 7.73 -0.23
C TRP A 109 -13.15 6.34 -0.86
N LEU A 110 -14.26 5.72 -1.26
CA LEU A 110 -14.24 4.40 -1.89
C LEU A 110 -13.61 4.39 -3.26
N ASP A 111 -13.56 5.51 -3.99
CA ASP A 111 -12.84 5.60 -5.28
C ASP A 111 -11.35 5.23 -5.14
N HIS A 112 -10.76 5.40 -3.95
CA HIS A 112 -9.39 4.95 -3.69
C HIS A 112 -9.24 3.42 -3.58
N ILE A 113 -10.33 2.67 -3.43
CA ILE A 113 -10.38 1.22 -3.15
C ILE A 113 -11.05 0.46 -4.30
N VAL A 114 -12.17 0.96 -4.80
CA VAL A 114 -12.98 0.40 -5.89
C VAL A 114 -13.29 1.47 -6.92
N ASP A 115 -13.42 1.09 -8.19
CA ASP A 115 -13.78 2.03 -9.26
C ASP A 115 -15.20 2.55 -9.05
N VAL A 116 -15.33 3.87 -8.82
CA VAL A 116 -16.62 4.54 -8.64
C VAL A 116 -16.84 5.49 -9.81
N ASN A 117 -17.85 5.18 -10.64
CA ASN A 117 -18.20 6.00 -11.80
C ASN A 117 -18.39 7.49 -11.43
N ASN A 118 -17.84 8.38 -12.25
CA ASN A 118 -17.91 9.84 -12.15
C ASN A 118 -17.30 10.42 -10.84
N VAL A 119 -16.31 9.73 -10.27
CA VAL A 119 -15.49 10.22 -9.15
C VAL A 119 -14.04 10.12 -9.58
N GLY A 120 -13.22 11.14 -9.28
CA GLY A 120 -11.77 11.07 -9.48
C GLY A 120 -11.33 10.74 -10.92
N LEU A 121 -10.42 9.75 -11.03
CA LEU A 121 -9.94 9.21 -12.30
C LEU A 121 -10.76 7.96 -12.64
N ASP A 122 -11.58 7.99 -13.68
CA ASP A 122 -12.51 6.90 -14.00
C ASP A 122 -12.12 6.08 -15.24
N GLY A 123 -12.80 4.95 -15.42
CA GLY A 123 -12.71 4.10 -16.60
C GLY A 123 -11.35 3.41 -16.75
N ASN A 124 -10.76 3.45 -17.94
CA ASN A 124 -9.56 2.66 -18.25
C ASN A 124 -8.27 3.13 -17.55
N ASN A 125 -8.30 4.27 -16.86
CA ASN A 125 -7.15 4.85 -16.19
C ASN A 125 -7.24 4.79 -14.66
N TRP A 126 -8.33 4.24 -14.11
CA TRP A 126 -8.48 4.06 -12.68
C TRP A 126 -7.48 3.01 -12.18
N GLN A 127 -6.80 3.31 -11.08
CA GLN A 127 -5.94 2.38 -10.37
C GLN A 127 -6.22 2.45 -8.87
N PRO A 128 -6.46 1.31 -8.20
CA PRO A 128 -6.68 1.31 -6.77
C PRO A 128 -5.41 1.70 -6.03
N SER A 129 -5.58 2.37 -4.91
CA SER A 129 -4.46 2.66 -3.99
C SER A 129 -3.87 1.39 -3.40
N ILE A 130 -4.71 0.36 -3.22
CA ILE A 130 -4.33 -0.99 -2.80
C ILE A 130 -5.11 -2.00 -3.64
N ALA A 131 -4.41 -2.80 -4.44
CA ALA A 131 -5.05 -3.75 -5.34
C ALA A 131 -5.91 -4.79 -4.60
N GLY A 132 -7.15 -4.98 -5.06
CA GLY A 132 -8.09 -5.96 -4.51
C GLY A 132 -8.50 -5.66 -3.07
N ALA A 133 -8.31 -4.42 -2.60
CA ALA A 133 -8.73 -4.04 -1.26
C ALA A 133 -10.25 -3.96 -1.13
N THR A 134 -10.73 -4.20 0.08
CA THR A 134 -12.11 -4.00 0.48
C THR A 134 -12.15 -3.34 1.84
N ALA A 135 -13.25 -2.65 2.14
CA ALA A 135 -13.42 -1.94 3.40
C ALA A 135 -14.75 -2.29 4.07
N SER A 136 -14.71 -2.41 5.39
CA SER A 136 -15.90 -2.57 6.23
C SER A 136 -15.84 -1.67 7.44
N LEU A 137 -16.99 -1.14 7.84
CA LEU A 137 -17.14 -0.27 9.00
C LEU A 137 -18.08 -0.95 10.01
N ALA A 138 -17.64 -1.11 11.25
CA ALA A 138 -18.51 -1.57 12.33
C ALA A 138 -18.79 -0.40 13.29
N GLN A 139 -20.07 -0.17 13.59
CA GLN A 139 -20.49 0.84 14.57
C GLN A 139 -21.04 0.18 15.83
N ASN A 140 -20.56 0.63 17.00
CA ASN A 140 -21.10 0.30 18.31
C ASN A 140 -21.28 1.60 19.11
N ASN A 141 -22.48 2.17 19.06
CA ASN A 141 -22.79 3.50 19.60
C ASN A 141 -21.85 4.57 18.99
N ASN A 142 -20.94 5.12 19.80
CA ASN A 142 -19.96 6.14 19.42
C ASN A 142 -18.59 5.56 19.04
N GLN A 143 -18.40 4.24 19.17
CA GLN A 143 -17.18 3.56 18.73
C GLN A 143 -17.34 3.01 17.32
N PHE A 144 -16.38 3.33 16.47
CA PHE A 144 -16.30 2.87 15.09
C PHE A 144 -15.03 2.05 14.91
N THR A 145 -15.13 0.94 14.17
CA THR A 145 -14.00 0.12 13.78
C THR A 145 -13.99 0.02 12.27
N LEU A 146 -12.97 0.61 11.64
CA LEU A 146 -12.77 0.51 10.20
C LEU A 146 -11.73 -0.56 9.91
N THR A 147 -12.11 -1.51 9.07
CA THR A 147 -11.24 -2.61 8.64
C THR A 147 -11.06 -2.54 7.13
N ILE A 148 -9.81 -2.37 6.68
CA ILE A 148 -9.42 -2.45 5.28
C ILE A 148 -8.66 -3.76 5.08
N SER A 149 -9.10 -4.59 4.13
CA SER A 149 -8.48 -5.88 3.86
C SER A 149 -8.06 -6.00 2.41
N TRP A 150 -6.92 -6.65 2.15
CA TRP A 150 -6.39 -6.89 0.80
C TRP A 150 -5.68 -8.24 0.74
N GLN A 151 -5.34 -8.67 -0.47
CA GLN A 151 -4.59 -9.90 -0.70
C GLN A 151 -3.18 -9.57 -1.18
N GLU A 152 -2.19 -10.23 -0.59
CA GLU A 152 -0.80 -10.20 -1.04
C GLU A 152 -0.42 -11.60 -1.55
N THR A 153 0.28 -11.68 -2.67
CA THR A 153 0.83 -12.95 -3.14
C THR A 153 2.16 -13.22 -2.44
N ASP A 154 2.29 -14.37 -1.79
CA ASP A 154 3.60 -14.84 -1.34
C ASP A 154 4.43 -15.35 -2.52
N SER A 155 5.53 -14.65 -2.82
CA SER A 155 6.41 -14.96 -3.95
C SER A 155 7.08 -16.34 -3.84
N GLY A 156 7.16 -16.92 -2.63
CA GLY A 156 7.74 -18.24 -2.40
C GLY A 156 6.76 -19.40 -2.59
N SER A 157 5.46 -19.18 -2.35
CA SER A 157 4.47 -20.26 -2.25
C SER A 157 3.25 -20.11 -3.19
N GLN A 158 3.13 -19.00 -3.92
CA GLN A 158 1.94 -18.67 -4.73
C GLN A 158 0.62 -18.71 -3.93
N GLN A 159 0.71 -18.63 -2.60
CA GLN A 159 -0.46 -18.53 -1.74
C GLN A 159 -0.89 -17.07 -1.61
N LEU A 160 -2.21 -16.86 -1.63
CA LEU A 160 -2.81 -15.56 -1.34
C LEU A 160 -2.86 -15.39 0.17
N LEU A 161 -2.07 -14.45 0.68
CA LEU A 161 -2.07 -14.04 2.07
C LEU A 161 -3.09 -12.93 2.26
N GLN A 162 -4.11 -13.21 3.06
CA GLN A 162 -5.07 -12.18 3.45
C GLN A 162 -4.44 -11.27 4.50
N ARG A 163 -4.39 -9.97 4.20
CA ARG A 163 -3.92 -8.91 5.09
C ARG A 163 -5.09 -8.02 5.48
N SER A 164 -5.03 -7.45 6.67
CA SER A 164 -5.95 -6.43 7.11
C SER A 164 -5.23 -5.35 7.91
N TYR A 165 -5.79 -4.15 7.83
CA TYR A 165 -5.51 -3.03 8.71
C TYR A 165 -6.82 -2.68 9.40
N GLU A 166 -6.77 -2.55 10.73
CA GLU A 166 -7.94 -2.23 11.55
C GLU A 166 -7.63 -1.00 12.40
N MET A 167 -8.58 -0.08 12.45
CA MET A 167 -8.50 1.13 13.25
C MET A 167 -9.81 1.37 13.99
N GLY A 168 -9.74 1.36 15.33
CA GLY A 168 -10.82 1.79 16.19
C GLY A 168 -10.71 3.30 16.48
N PHE A 169 -11.84 4.00 16.43
CA PHE A 169 -11.93 5.41 16.79
C PHE A 169 -13.29 5.76 17.39
N GLU A 170 -13.33 6.85 18.14
CA GLU A 170 -14.57 7.41 18.70
C GLU A 170 -14.94 8.72 18.02
N ILE A 171 -16.24 8.98 17.97
CA ILE A 171 -16.87 10.20 17.44
C ILE A 171 -17.78 10.82 18.49
#